data_AF-A0A0F2P2N7-F1
#
_entry.id   AF-A0A0F2P2N7-F1
#
_cell.length_a   1.000
_cell.length_b   1.000
_cell.length_c   1.000
_cell.angle_alpha   90.00
_cell.angle_beta   90.00
_cell.angle_gamma   90.00
#
_symmetry.space_group_name_H-M   'P 1'
#
loop_
_entity.id
_entity.type
_entity.pdbx_description
1 polymer ?
#
loop_
_entity_poly.entity_id
_entity_poly.type
_entity_poly.pdbx_seq_one_letter_code
_entity_poly.pdbx_strand_id
1 'polypeptide(L)'
;MAFTNKDASIVLGMVGRGDKRHDIAAWFGENQARIAEIEQGQYGNLQAAPEIDLPPKGAPGPKGRRLRSRAIKAVEALEQNDAAAALKILKDALADFAKNQA
;
A
#
# COMPACT_ATOMS: atom_id res chain seq x y z
N MET A 1 9.71 -7.51 -1.87
CA MET A 1 9.91 -6.50 -0.81
C MET A 1 9.41 -7.13 0.47
N ALA A 2 10.08 -6.98 1.61
CA ALA A 2 9.55 -7.56 2.84
C ALA A 2 8.40 -6.67 3.36
N PHE A 3 7.29 -7.29 3.76
CA PHE A 3 6.19 -6.62 4.48
C PHE A 3 6.75 -5.89 5.70
N THR A 4 6.50 -4.59 5.81
CA THR A 4 6.86 -3.81 7.01
C THR A 4 5.77 -3.93 8.08
N ASN A 5 6.08 -3.55 9.32
CA ASN A 5 5.08 -3.51 10.39
C ASN A 5 3.91 -2.55 10.08
N LYS A 6 4.18 -1.47 9.31
CA LYS A 6 3.15 -0.53 8.83
C LYS A 6 2.25 -1.15 7.77
N ASP A 7 2.81 -1.97 6.87
CA ASP A 7 2.01 -2.71 5.90
C ASP A 7 1.14 -3.75 6.60
N ALA A 8 1.68 -4.44 7.60
CA ALA A 8 0.95 -5.43 8.39
C ALA A 8 -0.21 -4.81 9.21
N SER A 9 -0.04 -3.60 9.78
CA SER A 9 -1.14 -2.89 10.44
C SER A 9 -2.27 -2.50 9.47
N ILE A 10 -1.92 -2.07 8.25
CA ILE A 10 -2.91 -1.79 7.20
C ILE A 10 -3.64 -3.08 6.80
N VAL A 11 -2.93 -4.19 6.60
CA VAL A 11 -3.54 -5.50 6.31
C VAL A 11 -4.53 -5.90 7.40
N LEU A 12 -4.16 -5.77 8.68
CA LEU A 12 -5.06 -6.11 9.80
C LEU A 12 -6.32 -5.23 9.79
N GLY A 13 -6.20 -3.94 9.49
CA GLY A 13 -7.37 -3.07 9.34
C GLY A 13 -8.25 -3.44 8.15
N MET A 14 -7.65 -3.83 7.01
CA MET A 14 -8.42 -4.32 5.86
C MET A 14 -9.15 -5.64 6.16
N VAL A 15 -8.50 -6.57 6.88
CA VAL A 15 -9.12 -7.82 7.34
C VAL A 15 -10.28 -7.50 8.30
N GLY A 16 -10.08 -6.61 9.28
CA GLY A 16 -11.11 -6.17 10.21
C GLY A 16 -12.31 -5.51 9.52
N ARG A 17 -12.08 -4.85 8.39
CA ARG A 17 -13.13 -4.24 7.54
C ARG A 17 -13.90 -5.27 6.69
N GLY A 18 -13.46 -6.52 6.68
CA GLY A 18 -14.06 -7.64 5.93
C GLY A 18 -13.60 -7.74 4.48
N ASP A 19 -12.44 -7.16 4.13
CA ASP A 19 -11.92 -7.23 2.76
C ASP A 19 -11.42 -8.66 2.42
N LYS A 20 -11.53 -9.06 1.15
CA LYS A 20 -11.07 -10.38 0.71
C LYS A 20 -9.55 -10.44 0.70
N ARG A 21 -8.97 -11.54 1.20
CA ARG A 21 -7.50 -11.75 1.22
C ARG A 21 -6.84 -11.56 -0.15
N HIS A 22 -7.52 -11.97 -1.23
CA HIS A 22 -7.03 -11.77 -2.60
C HIS A 22 -6.91 -10.28 -2.98
N ASP A 23 -7.91 -9.47 -2.62
CA ASP A 23 -7.92 -8.04 -2.90
C ASP A 23 -6.87 -7.30 -2.06
N ILE A 24 -6.75 -7.67 -0.78
CA ILE A 24 -5.69 -7.17 0.12
C ILE A 24 -4.32 -7.49 -0.48
N ALA A 25 -4.08 -8.76 -0.82
CA ALA A 25 -2.83 -9.20 -1.41
C ALA A 25 -2.47 -8.43 -2.69
N ALA A 26 -3.46 -8.07 -3.51
CA ALA A 26 -3.26 -7.28 -4.72
C ALA A 26 -2.74 -5.85 -4.44
N TRP A 27 -3.10 -5.22 -3.31
CA TRP A 27 -2.55 -3.92 -2.89
C TRP A 27 -1.06 -3.97 -2.61
N PHE A 28 -0.61 -5.01 -1.93
CA PHE A 28 0.79 -5.19 -1.56
C PHE A 28 1.60 -5.92 -2.64
N GLY A 29 0.93 -6.60 -3.59
CA GLY A 29 1.53 -7.46 -4.62
C GLY A 29 2.21 -8.67 -4.03
N GLU A 30 1.58 -9.20 -3.00
CA GLU A 30 2.06 -10.32 -2.22
C GLU A 30 1.10 -11.50 -2.40
N ASN A 31 1.45 -12.65 -1.82
CA ASN A 31 0.59 -13.83 -1.87
C ASN A 31 -0.50 -13.76 -0.79
N GLN A 32 -1.70 -14.26 -1.05
CA GLN A 32 -2.77 -14.41 -0.06
C GLN A 32 -2.35 -15.24 1.17
N ALA A 33 -1.38 -16.15 1.02
CA ALA A 33 -0.77 -16.86 2.14
C ALA A 33 -0.08 -15.90 3.13
N ARG A 34 0.57 -14.85 2.61
CA ARG A 34 1.24 -13.82 3.42
C ARG A 34 0.25 -12.99 4.23
N ILE A 35 -0.94 -12.74 3.67
CA ILE A 35 -2.04 -12.07 4.37
C ILE A 35 -2.57 -12.96 5.52
N ALA A 36 -2.70 -14.26 5.30
CA ALA A 36 -3.11 -15.20 6.33
C ALA A 36 -2.09 -15.30 7.48
N GLU A 37 -0.78 -15.24 7.19
CA GLU A 37 0.27 -15.19 8.22
C GLU A 37 0.16 -13.94 9.10
N ILE A 38 -0.14 -12.77 8.50
CA ILE A 38 -0.35 -11.52 9.25
C ILE A 38 -1.59 -11.63 10.15
N GLU A 39 -2.68 -12.19 9.63
CA GLU A 39 -3.92 -12.44 10.39
C GLU A 39 -3.69 -13.39 11.57
N GLN A 40 -2.77 -14.35 11.44
CA GLN A 40 -2.38 -15.28 12.51
C GLN A 40 -1.41 -14.68 13.53
N GLY A 41 -0.99 -13.42 13.36
CA GLY A 41 -0.12 -12.72 14.31
C GLY A 41 1.37 -13.01 14.16
N GLN A 42 1.83 -13.50 12.99
CA GLN A 42 3.27 -13.74 12.73
C GLN A 42 4.13 -12.46 12.79
N TYR A 43 3.49 -11.28 12.70
CA TYR A 43 4.13 -9.97 12.81
C TYR A 43 4.06 -9.37 14.24
N GLY A 44 3.65 -10.18 15.22
CA GLY A 44 3.42 -9.74 16.60
C GLY A 44 2.07 -9.07 16.79
N ASN A 45 1.90 -8.44 17.96
CA ASN A 45 0.64 -7.81 18.36
C ASN A 45 0.55 -6.37 17.79
N LEU A 46 0.35 -6.27 16.47
CA LEU A 46 0.18 -4.99 15.79
C LEU A 46 -1.26 -4.49 15.91
N GLN A 47 -1.43 -3.19 16.12
CA GLN A 47 -2.75 -2.57 16.05
C GLN A 47 -3.18 -2.42 14.59
N ALA A 48 -4.44 -2.71 14.32
CA ALA A 48 -5.04 -2.46 13.02
C ALA A 48 -5.03 -0.96 12.69
N ALA A 49 -4.66 -0.60 11.46
CA ALA A 49 -4.71 0.79 11.01
C ALA A 49 -6.17 1.29 10.97
N PRO A 50 -6.41 2.57 11.28
CA PRO A 50 -7.75 3.15 11.26
C PRO A 50 -8.30 3.23 9.83
N GLU A 51 -9.62 3.23 9.67
CA GLU A 51 -10.28 3.18 8.35
C GLU A 51 -9.84 4.29 7.38
N ILE A 52 -9.47 5.46 7.90
CA ILE A 52 -8.99 6.60 7.10
C ILE A 52 -7.66 6.32 6.38
N ASP A 53 -6.83 5.42 6.93
CA ASP A 53 -5.54 5.05 6.35
C ASP A 53 -5.64 3.83 5.43
N LEU A 54 -6.78 3.13 5.45
CA LEU A 54 -6.99 1.93 4.66
C LEU A 54 -7.18 2.28 3.19
N PRO A 55 -6.68 1.44 2.26
CA PRO A 55 -7.05 1.55 0.85
C PRO A 55 -8.57 1.42 0.66
N PRO A 56 -9.12 1.92 -0.46
CA PRO A 56 -10.49 1.60 -0.86
C PRO A 56 -10.74 0.09 -0.91
N LYS A 57 -12.00 -0.33 -0.70
CA LYS A 57 -12.38 -1.74 -0.80
C LYS A 57 -12.18 -2.27 -2.23
N GLY A 58 -11.75 -3.52 -2.32
CA GLY A 58 -11.51 -4.24 -3.57
C GLY A 58 -10.07 -4.15 -4.08
N ALA A 59 -9.75 -4.95 -5.09
CA ALA A 59 -8.41 -4.98 -5.69
C ALA A 59 -8.10 -3.64 -6.40
N PRO A 60 -6.88 -3.11 -6.26
CA PRO A 60 -6.50 -1.93 -7.00
C PRO A 60 -6.33 -2.25 -8.48
N GLY A 61 -6.76 -1.34 -9.34
CA GLY A 61 -6.30 -1.35 -10.73
C GLY A 61 -4.77 -1.18 -10.80
N PRO A 62 -4.08 -1.79 -11.78
CA PRO A 62 -2.62 -1.77 -11.87
C PRO A 62 -2.03 -0.36 -11.98
N LYS A 63 -2.76 0.60 -12.57
CA LYS A 63 -2.38 2.02 -12.61
C LYS A 63 -2.51 2.69 -11.23
N GLY A 64 -3.63 2.46 -10.53
CA GLY A 64 -3.89 3.03 -9.20
C GLY A 64 -2.88 2.56 -8.16
N ARG A 65 -2.51 1.27 -8.21
CA ARG A 65 -1.48 0.70 -7.33
C ARG A 65 -0.11 1.37 -7.51
N ARG A 66 0.34 1.51 -8.77
CA ARG A 66 1.61 2.17 -9.10
C ARG A 66 1.64 3.63 -8.65
N LEU A 67 0.55 4.36 -8.90
CA LEU A 67 0.42 5.74 -8.47
C LEU A 67 0.48 5.87 -6.94
N ARG A 68 -0.27 5.05 -6.20
CA ARG A 68 -0.25 5.06 -4.73
C ARG A 68 1.14 4.81 -4.16
N SER A 69 1.87 3.82 -4.67
CA SER A 69 3.23 3.52 -4.20
C SER A 69 4.19 4.69 -4.39
N ARG A 70 4.12 5.38 -5.54
CA ARG A 70 4.94 6.58 -5.78
C ARG A 70 4.51 7.76 -4.91
N ALA A 71 3.20 7.94 -4.69
CA ALA A 71 2.69 8.99 -3.81
C ALA A 71 3.17 8.82 -2.37
N ILE A 72 3.15 7.59 -1.83
CA ILE A 72 3.68 7.29 -0.49
C ILE A 72 5.17 7.67 -0.40
N LYS A 73 5.99 7.28 -1.38
CA LYS A 73 7.42 7.65 -1.43
C LYS A 73 7.64 9.16 -1.50
N ALA A 74 6.76 9.89 -2.19
CA ALA A 74 6.85 11.34 -2.25
C ALA A 74 6.50 11.99 -0.90
N VAL A 75 5.51 11.46 -0.18
CA VAL A 75 5.19 11.90 1.19
C VAL A 75 6.37 11.63 2.13
N GLU A 76 6.96 10.44 2.08
CA GLU A 76 8.16 10.10 2.88
C GLU A 76 9.33 11.06 2.58
N ALA A 77 9.54 11.43 1.32
CA ALA A 77 10.56 12.43 0.94
C ALA A 77 10.23 13.83 1.48
N LEU A 78 8.96 14.23 1.51
CA LEU A 78 8.53 15.50 2.12
C LEU A 78 8.74 15.50 3.64
N GLU A 79 8.44 14.39 4.32
CA GLU A 79 8.70 14.23 5.75
C GLU A 79 10.20 14.34 6.07
N GLN A 80 11.06 13.96 5.13
CA GLN A 80 12.52 14.10 5.20
C GLN A 80 13.03 15.49 4.77
N ASN A 81 12.14 16.48 4.52
CA ASN A 81 12.45 17.79 3.97
C ASN A 81 13.11 17.77 2.56
N ASP A 82 13.02 16.66 1.82
CA ASP A 82 13.49 16.56 0.44
C ASP A 82 12.35 16.86 -0.56
N ALA A 83 12.01 18.15 -0.64
CA ALA A 83 10.98 18.63 -1.56
C ALA A 83 11.34 18.41 -3.04
N ALA A 84 12.63 18.40 -3.38
CA ALA A 84 13.09 18.20 -4.75
C ALA A 84 12.88 16.75 -5.22
N ALA A 85 13.24 15.77 -4.38
CA ALA A 85 12.97 14.37 -4.66
C ALA A 85 11.46 14.09 -4.69
N ALA A 86 10.69 14.62 -3.74
CA ALA A 86 9.24 14.46 -3.71
C ALA A 86 8.57 14.96 -5.00
N LEU A 87 8.95 16.16 -5.46
CA LEU A 87 8.42 16.73 -6.70
C LEU A 87 8.77 15.88 -7.92
N LYS A 88 10.00 15.36 -7.99
CA LYS A 88 10.43 14.46 -9.07
C LYS A 88 9.64 13.16 -9.05
N ILE A 89 9.49 12.52 -7.88
CA ILE A 89 8.74 11.28 -7.72
C ILE A 89 7.28 11.45 -8.16
N LEU A 90 6.64 12.57 -7.81
CA LEU A 90 5.27 12.88 -8.23
C LEU A 90 5.15 13.09 -9.73
N LYS A 91 6.07 13.86 -10.35
CA LYS A 91 6.09 14.07 -11.80
C LYS A 91 6.25 12.75 -12.56
N ASP A 92 7.17 11.90 -12.12
CA ASP A 92 7.38 10.57 -12.70
C ASP A 92 6.14 9.69 -12.54
N ALA A 93 5.48 9.73 -11.38
CA ALA A 93 4.26 8.97 -11.11
C ALA A 93 3.10 9.37 -12.03
N LEU A 94 2.93 10.68 -12.25
CA LEU A 94 1.90 11.21 -13.16
C LEU A 94 2.20 10.84 -14.61
N ALA A 95 3.47 10.90 -15.03
CA ALA A 95 3.89 10.48 -16.35
C ALA A 95 3.65 8.96 -16.58
N ASP A 96 3.98 8.13 -15.59
CA ASP A 96 3.73 6.68 -15.63
C ASP A 96 2.23 6.35 -15.63
N PHE A 97 1.40 7.12 -14.92
CA PHE A 97 -0.06 6.96 -14.91
C PHE A 97 -0.69 7.30 -16.28
N ALA A 98 -0.18 8.36 -16.92
CA ALA A 98 -0.64 8.83 -18.22
C ALA A 98 -0.24 7.87 -19.37
N LYS A 99 0.86 7.13 -19.23
CA LYS A 99 1.26 6.11 -20.21
C LYS A 99 0.28 4.94 -20.20
N ASN A 100 -0.39 4.71 -21.34
CA ASN A 100 -1.17 3.50 -21.57
C ASN A 100 -0.20 2.33 -21.79
N GLN A 101 -0.04 1.47 -20.78
CA GLN A 101 0.41 0.10 -21.01
C GLN A 101 -0.82 -0.78 -20.97
N ALA A 102 -1.12 -1.34 -22.14
CA ALA A 102 -2.01 -2.49 -22.33
C ALA A 102 -1.46 -3.71 -21.58
#